data_AF-A0A8D2BEK0-F1
#
_entry.id   AF-A0A8D2BEK0-F1
#
_cell.length_a   1.000
_cell.length_b   1.000
_cell.length_c   1.000
_cell.angle_alpha   90.00
_cell.angle_beta   90.00
_cell.angle_gamma   90.00
#
_symmetry.space_group_name_H-M   'P 1'
#
loop_
_entity.id
_entity.type
_entity.pdbx_description
1 polymer ?
#
loop_
_entity_poly.entity_id
_entity_poly.type
_entity_poly.pdbx_seq_one_letter_code
_entity_poly.pdbx_strand_id
1 'polypeptide(L)'
;MGGEETYRNIVKAIYEKHTANIILNGEKLKAIPLKSGTRPGCPLSPLLFNIVLEILATTIRQTKEIKCIQMGREEVKLSLYADDMIPYIENPKDSTQKLLELINEFRKAAGYKTNIQKSVTFLYNNNETLENEYKNTIAFKIKPPKIKYLGINLTKEVKDLYAEN
;
A
#
# COMPACT_ATOMS: atom_id res chain seq x y z
N MET A 1 27.00 -17.70 -15.65
CA MET A 1 26.79 -16.48 -14.85
C MET A 1 26.54 -15.26 -15.75
N GLY A 2 25.47 -15.26 -16.57
CA GLY A 2 25.24 -14.19 -17.55
C GLY A 2 23.79 -13.70 -17.72
N GLY A 3 22.79 -14.42 -17.20
CA GLY A 3 21.38 -14.06 -17.43
C GLY A 3 20.87 -12.85 -16.63
N GLU A 4 21.32 -12.70 -15.38
CA GLU A 4 20.82 -11.65 -14.47
C GLU A 4 21.25 -10.24 -14.92
N GLU A 5 22.52 -10.09 -15.29
CA GLU A 5 23.05 -8.81 -15.79
C GLU A 5 22.41 -8.44 -17.14
N THR A 6 22.15 -9.41 -18.02
CA THR A 6 21.41 -9.17 -19.26
C THR A 6 19.99 -8.68 -18.99
N TYR A 7 19.26 -9.33 -18.09
CA TYR A 7 17.89 -8.92 -17.75
C TYR A 7 17.86 -7.50 -17.17
N ARG A 8 18.75 -7.20 -16.21
CA ARG A 8 18.90 -5.87 -15.63
C ARG A 8 19.14 -4.80 -16.70
N ASN A 9 20.02 -5.08 -17.66
CA ASN A 9 20.33 -4.15 -18.75
C ASN A 9 19.15 -3.95 -19.70
N ILE A 10 18.35 -4.98 -19.98
CA ILE A 10 17.10 -4.85 -20.75
C ILE A 10 16.10 -3.95 -20.03
N VAL A 11 15.84 -4.21 -18.74
CA VAL A 11 14.93 -3.37 -17.94
C VAL A 11 15.43 -1.93 -17.90
N LYS A 12 16.73 -1.73 -17.69
CA LYS A 12 17.35 -0.40 -17.71
C LYS A 12 17.13 0.28 -19.06
N ALA A 13 17.37 -0.38 -20.19
CA ALA A 13 17.12 0.20 -21.51
C ALA A 13 15.65 0.58 -21.73
N ILE A 14 14.68 -0.18 -21.18
CA ILE A 14 13.25 0.11 -21.29
C ILE A 14 12.80 1.29 -20.40
N TYR A 15 13.52 1.61 -19.31
CA TYR A 15 13.13 2.67 -18.37
C TYR A 15 14.12 3.85 -18.29
N GLU A 16 15.30 3.77 -18.90
CA GLU A 16 16.27 4.85 -19.01
C GLU A 16 15.88 5.93 -20.05
N LYS A 17 15.91 7.20 -19.65
CA LYS A 17 15.74 8.39 -20.54
C LYS A 17 14.41 8.45 -21.32
N HIS A 18 13.33 7.98 -20.71
CA HIS A 18 12.01 8.07 -21.33
C HIS A 18 11.48 9.50 -21.34
N THR A 19 10.71 9.81 -22.38
CA THR A 19 10.00 11.09 -22.50
C THR A 19 8.51 10.85 -22.62
N ALA A 20 7.70 11.72 -22.01
CA ALA A 20 6.28 11.83 -22.27
C ALA A 20 6.00 13.00 -23.22
N ASN A 21 4.97 12.87 -24.04
CA ASN A 21 4.38 13.98 -24.78
C ASN A 21 2.94 14.13 -24.34
N ILE A 22 2.46 15.38 -24.30
CA ILE A 22 1.07 15.69 -24.04
C ILE A 22 0.44 16.07 -25.38
N ILE A 23 -0.70 15.49 -25.71
CA ILE A 23 -1.52 15.89 -26.86
C ILE A 23 -2.65 16.75 -26.32
N LEU A 24 -2.75 18.00 -26.78
CA LEU A 24 -3.79 18.94 -26.41
C LEU A 24 -4.45 19.47 -27.69
N ASN A 25 -5.77 19.31 -27.82
CA ASN A 25 -6.53 19.71 -29.01
C ASN A 25 -5.99 19.13 -30.33
N GLY A 26 -5.43 17.92 -30.30
CA GLY A 26 -4.82 17.27 -31.46
C GLY A 26 -3.37 17.70 -31.74
N GLU A 27 -2.85 18.71 -31.05
CA GLU A 27 -1.46 19.14 -31.18
C GLU A 27 -0.55 18.46 -30.15
N LYS A 28 0.60 17.97 -30.63
CA LYS A 28 1.60 17.32 -29.79
C LYS A 28 2.56 18.35 -29.20
N LEU A 29 2.55 18.49 -27.88
CA LEU A 29 3.45 19.37 -27.15
C LEU A 29 4.88 18.79 -27.04
N LYS A 30 5.82 19.66 -26.66
CA LYS A 30 7.24 19.31 -26.47
C LYS A 30 7.41 18.12 -25.52
N ALA A 31 8.36 17.25 -25.86
CA ALA A 31 8.69 16.09 -25.06
C ALA A 31 9.25 16.50 -23.68
N ILE A 32 8.73 15.86 -22.64
CA ILE A 32 9.12 16.07 -21.25
C ILE A 32 9.91 14.83 -20.81
N PRO A 33 11.18 14.95 -20.39
CA PRO A 33 11.91 13.81 -19.84
C PRO A 33 11.29 13.37 -18.52
N LEU A 34 11.02 12.07 -18.40
CA LEU A 34 10.50 11.45 -17.20
C LEU A 34 11.66 11.06 -16.29
N LYS A 35 11.59 11.49 -15.02
CA LYS A 35 12.60 11.14 -14.00
C LYS A 35 12.24 9.89 -13.20
N SER A 36 10.96 9.54 -13.15
CA SER A 36 10.44 8.42 -12.36
C SER A 36 9.09 7.97 -12.92
N GLY A 37 8.61 6.83 -12.41
CA GLY A 37 7.35 6.23 -12.82
C GLY A 37 7.54 5.21 -13.93
N THR A 38 6.50 4.40 -14.11
CA THR A 38 6.47 3.37 -15.14
C THR A 38 5.63 3.85 -16.33
N ARG A 39 5.90 3.31 -17.53
CA ARG A 39 5.10 3.67 -18.70
C ARG A 39 3.68 3.09 -18.56
N PRO A 40 2.61 3.90 -18.65
CA PRO A 40 1.25 3.39 -18.69
C PRO A 40 1.07 2.40 -19.84
N GLY A 41 0.41 1.27 -19.58
CA GLY A 41 0.19 0.22 -20.58
C GLY A 41 1.41 -0.65 -20.89
N CYS A 42 2.57 -0.42 -20.26
CA CYS A 42 3.70 -1.33 -20.42
C CYS A 42 3.45 -2.63 -19.61
N PRO A 43 3.51 -3.81 -20.26
CA PRO A 43 3.24 -5.10 -19.60
C PRO A 43 4.17 -5.42 -18.43
N LEU A 44 5.37 -4.84 -18.40
CA LEU A 44 6.37 -5.07 -17.36
C LEU A 44 6.14 -4.20 -16.11
N SER A 45 5.44 -3.08 -16.25
CA SER A 45 5.22 -2.11 -15.17
C SER A 45 4.57 -2.71 -13.91
N PRO A 46 3.53 -3.56 -14.00
CA PRO A 46 2.91 -4.16 -12.82
C PRO A 46 3.87 -5.07 -12.05
N LEU A 47 4.71 -5.84 -12.75
CA LEU A 47 5.68 -6.73 -12.11
C LEU A 47 6.75 -5.94 -11.37
N LEU A 48 7.32 -4.90 -11.99
CA LEU A 48 8.31 -4.03 -11.34
C LEU A 48 7.73 -3.33 -10.12
N PHE A 49 6.47 -2.91 -10.19
CA PHE A 49 5.76 -2.33 -9.08
C PHE A 49 5.62 -3.32 -7.91
N ASN A 50 5.20 -4.55 -8.19
CA ASN A 50 5.09 -5.60 -7.17
C ASN A 50 6.44 -5.94 -6.53
N ILE A 51 7.52 -6.03 -7.32
CA ILE A 51 8.88 -6.30 -6.80
C ILE A 51 9.31 -5.21 -5.81
N VAL A 52 9.07 -3.94 -6.14
CA VAL A 52 9.46 -2.82 -5.28
C VAL A 52 8.60 -2.78 -4.01
N LEU A 53 7.28 -3.00 -4.10
CA LEU A 53 6.41 -3.08 -2.93
C LEU A 53 6.71 -4.29 -2.02
N GLU A 54 7.15 -5.41 -2.60
CA GLU A 54 7.45 -6.63 -1.85
C GLU A 54 8.59 -6.42 -0.85
N ILE A 55 9.50 -5.46 -1.11
CA ILE A 55 10.52 -5.03 -0.15
C ILE A 55 9.85 -4.50 1.13
N LEU A 56 8.94 -3.53 1.01
CA LEU A 56 8.19 -2.98 2.15
C LEU A 56 7.36 -4.06 2.84
N ALA A 57 6.67 -4.89 2.06
CA ALA A 57 5.83 -5.96 2.57
C ALA A 57 6.63 -6.93 3.43
N THR A 58 7.81 -7.33 2.95
CA THR A 58 8.71 -8.23 3.67
C THR A 58 9.26 -7.58 4.93
N THR A 59 9.65 -6.30 4.88
CA THR A 59 10.10 -5.57 6.07
C THR A 59 9.01 -5.50 7.14
N ILE A 60 7.76 -5.22 6.76
CA ILE A 60 6.62 -5.23 7.70
C ILE A 60 6.43 -6.62 8.28
N ARG A 61 6.46 -7.68 7.45
CA ARG A 61 6.28 -9.06 7.91
C ARG A 61 7.34 -9.48 8.95
N GLN A 62 8.59 -9.07 8.73
CA GLN A 62 9.72 -9.43 9.59
C GLN A 62 9.85 -8.58 10.85
N THR A 63 9.24 -7.39 10.90
CA THR A 63 9.31 -6.49 12.05
C THR A 63 8.46 -7.05 13.21
N LYS A 64 9.09 -7.35 14.35
CA LYS A 64 8.44 -7.99 15.50
C LYS A 64 7.61 -7.03 16.34
N GLU A 65 7.94 -5.75 16.29
CA GLU A 65 7.25 -4.66 16.98
C GLU A 65 5.88 -4.35 16.36
N ILE A 66 5.67 -4.78 15.11
CA ILE A 66 4.35 -4.76 14.46
C ILE A 66 3.63 -6.05 14.85
N LYS A 67 2.80 -5.96 15.90
CA LYS A 67 1.90 -7.03 16.33
C LYS A 67 0.62 -6.97 15.51
N CYS A 68 0.18 -8.12 15.04
CA CYS A 68 -0.99 -8.21 14.16
C CYS A 68 -1.91 -9.38 14.53
N ILE A 69 -2.81 -9.73 13.62
CA ILE A 69 -3.84 -10.72 13.85
C ILE A 69 -3.24 -12.13 13.70
N GLN A 70 -3.42 -12.95 14.73
CA GLN A 70 -3.12 -14.38 14.67
C GLN A 70 -4.31 -15.14 14.09
N MET A 71 -4.11 -15.87 12.99
CA MET A 71 -5.10 -16.76 12.39
C MET A 71 -4.60 -18.21 12.46
N GLY A 72 -5.05 -18.93 13.49
CA GLY A 72 -4.57 -20.29 13.76
C GLY A 72 -3.08 -20.30 14.11
N ARG A 73 -2.26 -20.90 13.24
CA ARG A 73 -0.79 -20.96 13.39
C ARG A 73 -0.05 -19.86 12.64
N GLU A 74 -0.76 -19.08 11.83
CA GLU A 74 -0.16 -18.05 10.97
C GLU A 74 -0.44 -16.66 11.55
N GLU A 75 0.55 -15.79 11.37
CA GLU A 75 0.47 -14.38 11.73
C GLU A 75 0.20 -13.57 10.45
N VAL A 76 -0.94 -12.88 10.39
CA VAL A 76 -1.37 -12.13 9.20
C VAL A 76 -1.13 -10.63 9.40
N LYS A 77 -0.03 -10.12 8.85
CA LYS A 77 0.41 -8.72 9.02
C LYS A 77 -0.15 -7.76 7.97
N LEU A 78 -0.29 -8.20 6.73
CA LEU A 78 -0.67 -7.30 5.64
C LEU A 78 -1.30 -8.05 4.46
N SER A 79 -2.16 -7.34 3.74
CA SER A 79 -2.63 -7.72 2.41
C SER A 79 -2.33 -6.61 1.40
N LEU A 80 -2.00 -7.02 0.17
CA LEU A 80 -1.69 -6.10 -0.94
C LEU A 80 -2.56 -6.44 -2.13
N TYR A 81 -3.13 -5.40 -2.74
CA TYR A 81 -3.78 -5.51 -4.02
C TYR A 81 -3.50 -4.26 -4.85
N ALA A 82 -2.72 -4.41 -5.93
CA ALA A 82 -2.19 -3.27 -6.67
C ALA A 82 -1.58 -2.23 -5.70
N ASP A 83 -2.02 -0.97 -5.74
CA ASP A 83 -1.55 0.11 -4.88
C ASP A 83 -2.23 0.16 -3.49
N ASP A 84 -3.25 -0.66 -3.25
CA ASP A 84 -3.90 -0.74 -1.94
C ASP A 84 -3.13 -1.68 -1.01
N MET A 85 -2.72 -1.14 0.15
CA MET A 85 -2.11 -1.90 1.24
C MET A 85 -3.01 -1.85 2.47
N ILE A 86 -3.33 -3.03 3.02
CA ILE A 86 -4.08 -3.20 4.26
C ILE A 86 -3.16 -3.85 5.29
N PRO A 87 -2.55 -3.06 6.20
CA PRO A 87 -1.87 -3.59 7.36
C PRO A 87 -2.88 -3.95 8.46
N TYR A 88 -2.71 -5.11 9.07
CA TYR A 88 -3.49 -5.56 10.22
C TYR A 88 -2.70 -5.30 11.49
N ILE A 89 -3.31 -4.64 12.48
CA ILE A 89 -2.64 -4.22 13.71
C ILE A 89 -3.50 -4.61 14.90
N GLU A 90 -2.91 -5.31 15.86
CA GLU A 90 -3.59 -5.70 17.11
C GLU A 90 -3.54 -4.57 18.15
N ASN A 91 -2.36 -3.97 18.36
CA ASN A 91 -2.18 -2.84 19.28
C ASN A 91 -1.82 -1.56 18.50
N PRO A 92 -2.80 -0.68 18.23
CA PRO A 92 -2.57 0.51 17.40
C PRO A 92 -1.55 1.49 17.97
N LYS A 93 -1.38 1.58 19.30
CA LYS A 93 -0.51 2.60 19.90
C LYS A 93 0.94 2.43 19.50
N ASP A 94 1.46 1.22 19.63
CA ASP A 94 2.89 0.95 19.40
C ASP A 94 3.14 0.56 17.93
N SER A 95 2.32 -0.32 17.38
CA SER A 95 2.56 -0.89 16.05
C SER A 95 2.27 0.10 14.92
N THR A 96 1.34 1.05 15.08
CA THR A 96 1.08 2.08 14.04
C THR A 96 2.28 3.00 13.89
N GLN A 97 2.90 3.41 14.99
CA GLN A 97 4.10 4.25 14.93
C GLN A 97 5.22 3.54 14.17
N LYS A 98 5.50 2.27 14.52
CA LYS A 98 6.53 1.50 13.83
C LYS A 98 6.24 1.32 12.34
N LEU A 99 4.99 1.04 11.99
CA LEU A 99 4.56 0.94 10.60
C LEU A 99 4.79 2.25 9.83
N LEU A 100 4.46 3.39 10.41
CA LEU A 100 4.66 4.70 9.77
C LEU A 100 6.15 5.03 9.57
N GLU A 101 7.01 4.62 10.50
CA GLU A 101 8.47 4.71 10.34
C GLU A 101 8.95 3.93 9.12
N LEU A 102 8.56 2.66 8.99
CA LEU A 102 8.94 1.82 7.85
C LEU A 102 8.42 2.36 6.52
N ILE A 103 7.16 2.84 6.49
CA ILE A 103 6.58 3.47 5.30
C ILE A 103 7.37 4.73 4.92
N ASN A 104 7.80 5.53 5.89
CA ASN A 104 8.56 6.75 5.64
C ASN A 104 9.99 6.46 5.16
N GLU A 105 10.65 5.42 5.70
CA GLU A 105 11.94 4.94 5.20
C GLU A 105 11.82 4.43 3.77
N PHE A 106 10.83 3.59 3.50
CA PHE A 106 10.54 3.11 2.15
C PHE A 106 10.24 4.25 1.17
N ARG A 107 9.44 5.24 1.59
CA ARG A 107 9.22 6.47 0.81
C ARG A 107 10.54 7.15 0.45
N LYS A 108 11.48 7.30 1.39
CA LYS A 108 12.77 7.96 1.11
C LYS A 108 13.60 7.16 0.12
N ALA A 109 13.57 5.83 0.21
CA ALA A 109 14.34 4.95 -0.67
C ALA A 109 13.73 4.82 -2.08
N ALA A 110 12.42 4.60 -2.17
CA ALA A 110 11.74 4.25 -3.42
C ALA A 110 10.94 5.42 -4.03
N GLY A 111 10.77 6.53 -3.32
CA GLY A 111 10.04 7.72 -3.80
C GLY A 111 8.51 7.61 -3.74
N TYR A 112 7.97 6.54 -3.15
CA TYR A 112 6.53 6.32 -3.01
C TYR A 112 5.92 7.25 -1.95
N LYS A 113 4.69 7.72 -2.16
CA LYS A 113 4.00 8.60 -1.23
C LYS A 113 2.61 8.06 -0.89
N THR A 114 2.38 7.79 0.39
CA THR A 114 1.06 7.41 0.90
C THR A 114 0.05 8.53 0.72
N ASN A 115 -1.15 8.19 0.25
CA ASN A 115 -2.26 9.14 0.17
C ASN A 115 -3.04 9.19 1.48
N ILE A 116 -2.55 10.01 2.42
CA ILE A 116 -3.12 10.15 3.77
C ILE A 116 -4.62 10.50 3.75
N GLN A 117 -5.10 11.25 2.76
CA GLN A 117 -6.51 11.63 2.65
C GLN A 117 -7.41 10.45 2.26
N LYS A 118 -6.88 9.48 1.52
CA LYS A 118 -7.60 8.26 1.13
C LYS A 118 -7.42 7.12 2.14
N SER A 119 -6.30 7.12 2.88
CA SER A 119 -6.03 6.14 3.92
C SER A 119 -6.97 6.30 5.10
N VAL A 120 -7.54 5.18 5.55
CA VAL A 120 -8.51 5.13 6.65
C VAL A 120 -8.18 3.96 7.57
N THR A 121 -8.56 4.10 8.84
CA THR A 121 -8.51 3.00 9.80
C THR A 121 -9.91 2.43 9.98
N PHE A 122 -10.02 1.11 9.90
CA PHE A 122 -11.21 0.37 10.24
C PHE A 122 -10.96 -0.39 11.54
N LEU A 123 -11.73 -0.07 12.57
CA LEU A 123 -11.60 -0.72 13.87
C LEU A 123 -12.56 -1.91 13.96
N TYR A 124 -11.97 -3.09 14.13
CA TYR A 124 -12.68 -4.34 14.35
C TYR A 124 -12.85 -4.59 15.86
N ASN A 125 -13.45 -3.64 16.56
CA ASN A 125 -13.76 -3.74 17.99
C ASN A 125 -15.08 -3.03 18.30
N ASN A 126 -15.85 -3.62 19.22
CA ASN A 126 -17.13 -3.11 19.69
C ASN A 126 -17.02 -2.34 21.03
N ASN A 127 -15.81 -2.21 21.59
CA ASN A 127 -15.59 -1.44 22.81
C ASN A 127 -15.45 0.07 22.49
N GLU A 128 -16.50 0.82 22.80
CA GLU A 128 -16.56 2.28 22.58
C GLU A 128 -15.48 3.06 23.34
N THR A 129 -15.10 2.60 24.54
CA THR A 129 -14.05 3.22 25.35
C THR A 129 -12.69 3.13 24.64
N LEU A 130 -12.34 1.95 24.14
CA LEU A 130 -11.10 1.73 23.37
C LEU A 130 -11.14 2.48 22.03
N GLU A 131 -12.30 2.53 21.37
CA GLU A 131 -12.46 3.30 20.14
C GLU A 131 -12.17 4.79 20.37
N ASN A 132 -12.68 5.38 21.46
CA ASN A 132 -12.40 6.78 21.80
C ASN A 132 -10.94 7.03 22.18
N GLU A 133 -10.30 6.08 22.84
CA GLU A 133 -8.86 6.13 23.12
C GLU A 133 -8.03 6.08 21.83
N TYR A 134 -8.41 5.22 20.88
CA TYR A 134 -7.72 5.08 19.60
C TYR A 134 -7.94 6.24 18.64
N LYS A 135 -9.11 6.91 18.69
CA LYS A 135 -9.36 8.15 17.91
C LYS A 135 -8.29 9.21 18.15
N ASN A 136 -7.73 9.28 19.35
CA ASN A 136 -6.74 10.29 19.72
C ASN A 136 -5.29 9.86 19.47
N THR A 137 -5.04 8.58 19.17
CA THR A 137 -3.69 8.03 19.02
C THR A 137 -3.36 7.58 17.60
N ILE A 138 -4.37 7.21 16.80
CA ILE A 138 -4.17 6.75 15.43
C ILE A 138 -4.05 7.93 14.47
N ALA A 139 -3.02 7.92 13.62
CA ALA A 139 -2.73 9.01 12.67
C ALA A 139 -3.75 9.12 11.50
N PHE A 140 -4.52 8.07 11.24
CA PHE A 140 -5.48 8.00 10.13
C PHE A 140 -6.92 8.19 10.61
N LYS A 141 -7.77 8.71 9.71
CA LYS A 141 -9.20 8.88 9.98
C LYS A 141 -9.85 7.52 10.19
N ILE A 142 -10.49 7.35 11.34
CA ILE A 142 -11.29 6.16 11.67
C ILE A 142 -12.64 6.25 10.95
N LYS A 143 -13.06 5.16 10.28
CA LYS A 143 -14.36 5.06 9.60
C LYS A 143 -15.22 3.92 10.20
N PRO A 144 -16.14 4.22 11.13
CA PRO A 144 -17.23 3.33 11.52
C PRO A 144 -18.54 3.65 10.74
N PRO A 145 -19.50 2.71 10.64
CA PRO A 145 -19.44 1.30 11.05
C PRO A 145 -19.00 0.34 9.93
N LYS A 146 -18.90 0.80 8.67
CA LYS A 146 -18.53 -0.01 7.50
C LYS A 146 -17.54 0.70 6.57
N ILE A 147 -16.74 -0.09 5.88
CA ILE A 147 -15.87 0.37 4.79
C ILE A 147 -16.10 -0.47 3.53
N LYS A 148 -15.97 0.13 2.36
CA LYS A 148 -16.03 -0.60 1.07
C LYS A 148 -14.61 -0.86 0.58
N TYR A 149 -14.28 -2.12 0.33
CA TYR A 149 -13.00 -2.56 -0.21
C TYR A 149 -13.21 -3.58 -1.31
N LEU A 150 -12.63 -3.34 -2.50
CA LEU A 150 -12.76 -4.20 -3.69
C LEU A 150 -14.21 -4.61 -4.04
N GLY A 151 -15.15 -3.68 -3.84
CA GLY A 151 -16.57 -3.93 -4.12
C GLY A 151 -17.37 -4.49 -2.94
N ILE A 152 -16.69 -4.98 -1.90
CA ILE A 152 -17.30 -5.62 -0.73
C ILE A 152 -17.36 -4.62 0.44
N ASN A 153 -18.51 -4.52 1.10
CA ASN A 153 -18.69 -3.84 2.38
C ASN A 153 -18.18 -4.72 3.51
N LEU A 154 -17.16 -4.24 4.23
CA LEU A 154 -16.68 -4.82 5.47
C LEU A 154 -17.41 -4.14 6.63
N THR A 155 -18.00 -4.96 7.49
CA THR A 155 -18.75 -4.56 8.70
C THR A 155 -18.00 -4.95 9.97
N LYS A 156 -18.34 -4.29 11.09
CA LYS A 156 -17.78 -4.66 12.40
C LYS A 156 -18.16 -6.08 12.82
N GLU A 157 -19.36 -6.53 12.44
CA GLU A 157 -19.86 -7.86 12.76
C GLU A 157 -19.96 -8.74 11.52
N VAL A 158 -19.38 -9.94 11.59
CA VAL A 158 -19.38 -10.93 10.49
C VAL A 158 -20.79 -11.27 10.03
N LYS A 159 -21.75 -11.32 10.96
CA LYS A 159 -23.14 -11.69 10.67
C LYS A 159 -23.82 -10.73 9.68
N ASP A 160 -23.37 -9.47 9.65
CA ASP A 160 -23.95 -8.43 8.79
C ASP A 160 -23.37 -8.46 7.37
N LEU A 161 -22.28 -9.20 7.13
CA LEU A 161 -21.59 -9.23 5.83
C LEU A 161 -22.51 -9.68 4.69
N TYR A 162 -23.36 -10.69 4.90
CA TYR A 162 -24.28 -11.17 3.86
C TYR A 162 -25.45 -10.22 3.58
N ALA A 163 -25.90 -9.45 4.57
CA ALA A 163 -27.00 -8.52 4.39
C ALA A 163 -26.54 -7.21 3.72
N GLU A 164 -25.26 -6.86 3.87
CA GLU A 164 -24.68 -5.60 3.41
C GLU A 164 -23.99 -5.71 2.04
N ASN A 165 -23.99 -6.88 1.39
CA ASN A 165 -23.33 -7.13 0.10
C ASN A 165 -24.26 -7.82 -0.89
#